data_AF-A0A1S1LE99-F1
#
_entry.id   AF-A0A1S1LE99-F1
#
_cell.length_a   1.000
_cell.length_b   1.000
_cell.length_c   1.000
_cell.angle_alpha   90.00
_cell.angle_beta   90.00
_cell.angle_gamma   90.00
#
_symmetry.space_group_name_H-M   'P 1'
#
loop_
_entity.id
_entity.type
_entity.pdbx_description
1 polymer ?
#
loop_
_entity_poly.entity_id
_entity_poly.type
_entity_poly.pdbx_seq_one_letter_code
_entity_poly.pdbx_strand_id
1 'polypeptide(L)' 'MGRGRAKAKQTKVARELKYSSPNTDLEQLRRELSGAPVSQPDDDRASDRWTDDEDAWRR' A
#
# COMPACT_ATOMS: atom_id res chain seq x y z
N MET A 1 -17.76 25.17 -21.88
CA MET A 1 -18.87 24.42 -21.23
C MET A 1 -18.54 22.95 -20.86
N GLY A 2 -17.27 22.51 -20.78
CA GLY A 2 -16.93 21.10 -20.49
C GLY A 2 -16.32 20.79 -19.12
N ARG A 3 -15.90 21.81 -18.35
CA ARG A 3 -15.11 21.61 -17.12
C ARG A 3 -15.89 20.99 -15.96
N GLY A 4 -17.19 21.29 -15.82
CA GLY A 4 -18.01 20.75 -14.72
C GLY A 4 -18.17 19.23 -14.77
N ARG A 5 -18.33 18.66 -15.97
CA ARG A 5 -18.45 17.20 -16.16
C ARG A 5 -17.14 16.49 -15.88
N ALA A 6 -16.01 17.05 -16.34
CA ALA A 6 -14.69 16.50 -16.05
C ALA A 6 -14.39 16.54 -14.55
N LYS A 7 -14.68 17.66 -13.88
CA LYS A 7 -14.51 17.78 -12.42
C LYS A 7 -15.35 16.76 -11.66
N ALA A 8 -16.62 16.58 -12.04
CA ALA A 8 -17.48 15.59 -11.41
C ALA A 8 -16.97 14.14 -11.59
N LYS A 9 -16.49 13.79 -12.79
CA LYS A 9 -15.87 12.48 -13.05
C LYS A 9 -14.61 12.27 -12.20
N GLN A 10 -13.75 13.27 -12.10
CA GLN A 10 -12.53 13.20 -11.30
C GLN A 10 -12.84 13.06 -9.81
N THR A 11 -13.79 13.82 -9.27
CA THR A 11 -14.20 13.68 -7.85
C THR A 11 -14.77 12.29 -7.56
N LYS A 12 -15.53 11.71 -8.49
CA LYS A 12 -16.05 10.34 -8.34
C LYS A 12 -14.90 9.33 -8.27
N VAL A 13 -13.97 9.38 -9.22
CA VAL A 13 -12.80 8.50 -9.28
C VAL A 13 -11.94 8.66 -8.03
N ALA A 14 -11.67 9.89 -7.60
CA ALA A 14 -10.87 10.16 -6.40
C ALA A 14 -11.53 9.62 -5.13
N ARG A 15 -12.86 9.72 -5.02
CA ARG A 15 -13.60 9.14 -3.89
C ARG A 15 -13.54 7.61 -3.92
N GLU A 16 -13.70 7.02 -5.10
CA GLU A 16 -13.56 5.57 -5.28
C GLU A 16 -12.15 5.12 -4.88
N LEU A 17 -11.09 5.80 -5.32
CA LEU A 17 -9.72 5.46 -4.91
C LEU A 17 -9.47 5.67 -3.41
N LYS A 18 -10.03 6.72 -2.81
CA LYS A 18 -9.81 7.03 -1.39
C LYS A 18 -10.54 6.07 -0.44
N TYR A 19 -11.73 5.62 -0.82
CA TYR A 19 -12.63 4.86 0.05
C TYR A 19 -12.95 3.46 -0.46
N SER A 20 -12.42 3.04 -1.61
CA SER A 20 -12.40 1.64 -2.01
C SER A 20 -11.46 0.91 -1.07
N SER A 21 -12.03 0.08 -0.21
CA SER A 21 -11.22 -0.93 0.44
C SER A 21 -10.86 -1.97 -0.62
N PRO A 22 -9.57 -2.26 -0.85
CA PRO A 22 -9.21 -3.40 -1.67
C PRO A 22 -9.89 -4.65 -1.09
N ASN A 23 -10.51 -5.45 -1.96
CA ASN A 23 -10.97 -6.79 -1.59
C ASN A 23 -9.71 -7.67 -1.46
N THR A 24 -9.09 -7.64 -0.29
CA THR A 24 -7.97 -8.52 0.04
C THR A 24 -8.51 -9.92 0.33
N ASP A 25 -7.93 -10.94 -0.30
CA ASP A 25 -8.21 -12.33 0.06
C ASP A 25 -7.62 -12.60 1.45
N LEU A 26 -8.48 -12.52 2.47
CA LEU A 26 -8.10 -12.74 3.86
C LEU A 26 -7.62 -14.18 4.10
N GLU A 27 -8.07 -15.15 3.30
CA GLU A 27 -7.65 -16.54 3.44
C GLU A 27 -6.22 -16.76 2.91
N GLN A 28 -5.85 -16.08 1.82
CA GLN A 28 -4.46 -16.04 1.35
C GLN A 28 -3.54 -15.35 2.37
N LEU A 29 -3.94 -14.18 2.86
CA LEU A 29 -3.17 -13.43 3.85
C LEU A 29 -2.95 -14.24 5.15
N ARG A 30 -3.99 -14.92 5.63
CA ARG A 30 -3.89 -15.80 6.81
C ARG A 30 -2.92 -16.95 6.58
N ARG A 31 -2.91 -17.56 5.39
CA ARG A 31 -1.96 -18.63 5.05
C ARG A 31 -0.51 -18.13 5.08
N GLU A 32 -0.25 -16.97 4.49
CA GLU A 32 1.09 -16.35 4.49
C GLU A 32 1.57 -16.03 5.91
N LEU A 33 0.71 -15.43 6.75
CA LEU A 33 1.00 -15.14 8.16
C LEU A 33 1.15 -16.40 9.02
N SER A 34 0.42 -17.48 8.72
CA SER A 34 0.39 -18.70 9.53
C SER A 34 1.59 -19.63 9.33
N GLY A 35 2.52 -19.32 8.41
CA GLY A 35 3.82 -19.98 8.39
C GLY A 35 4.13 -20.79 7.13
N ALA A 36 4.30 -20.11 6.01
CA ALA A 36 5.18 -20.63 4.97
C ALA A 36 6.62 -20.19 5.31
N PRO A 37 7.60 -21.11 5.47
CA PRO A 37 9.01 -20.74 5.48
C PRO A 37 9.38 -20.29 4.07
N VAL A 38 9.15 -19.01 3.77
CA VAL A 38 9.86 -18.33 2.70
C VAL A 38 11.32 -18.32 3.10
N SER A 39 12.13 -19.19 2.51
CA SER A 39 13.58 -19.00 2.49
C SER A 39 13.82 -17.63 1.84
N GLN A 40 13.92 -16.58 2.65
CA GLN A 40 14.33 -15.25 2.22
C GLN A 40 15.81 -15.34 1.85
N PRO A 41 16.20 -15.12 0.59
CA PRO A 41 17.56 -14.70 0.32
C PRO A 41 17.66 -13.21 0.68
N ASP A 42 18.45 -12.89 1.70
CA ASP A 42 19.04 -11.56 1.97
C ASP A 42 18.10 -10.34 1.76
N ASP A 43 17.26 -10.04 2.76
CA ASP A 43 16.52 -8.77 2.84
C ASP A 43 17.27 -7.72 3.70
N ASP A 44 18.55 -7.94 4.00
CA ASP A 44 19.37 -7.02 4.80
C ASP A 44 19.41 -5.60 4.19
N ARG A 45 19.27 -5.47 2.87
CA ARG A 45 19.23 -4.17 2.17
C ARG A 45 17.93 -3.39 2.32
N ALA A 46 16.81 -4.04 2.58
CA ALA A 46 15.54 -3.33 2.75
C ALA A 46 15.45 -2.73 4.15
N SER A 47 15.94 -3.44 5.16
CA SER A 47 15.98 -2.98 6.56
C SER A 47 16.73 -1.64 6.72
N ASP A 48 17.90 -1.50 6.09
CA ASP A 48 18.68 -0.25 6.15
C ASP A 48 17.93 0.96 5.57
N ARG A 49 17.15 0.75 4.50
CA ARG A 49 16.39 1.83 3.84
C ARG A 49 15.26 2.37 4.72
N TRP A 50 14.60 1.52 5.49
CA TRP A 50 13.53 1.96 6.40
C TRP A 50 14.08 2.61 7.67
N THR A 51 15.29 2.22 8.07
CA THR A 51 15.97 2.75 9.26
C THR A 51 16.48 4.18 9.04
N ASP A 52 17.08 4.46 7.87
CA ASP A 52 17.58 5.80 7.50
C ASP A 52 16.46 6.86 7.44
N ASP A 53 15.30 6.51 6.86
CA ASP A 53 14.13 7.40 6.84
C ASP A 53 13.65 7.70 8.28
N GLU A 54 13.46 6.70 9.15
CA GLU A 54 13.02 6.89 10.54
C GLU A 54 13.96 7.79 11.36
N ASP A 55 15.28 7.62 11.21
CA ASP A 55 16.27 8.44 11.89
C ASP A 55 16.29 9.90 11.37
N ALA A 56 15.97 10.12 10.10
CA ALA A 56 15.82 11.46 9.52
C ALA A 56 14.58 12.21 10.05
N TRP A 57 13.49 11.51 10.37
CA TRP A 57 12.29 12.09 10.98
C TRP A 57 12.39 12.31 12.49
N ARG A 58 13.33 11.62 13.17
CA ARG A 58 13.58 11.77 14.62
C ARG A 58 14.51 12.93 14.99
N ARG A 59 15.19 13.54 14.02
CA ARG A 59 16.13 14.65 14.24
C ARG A 59 15.45 16.01 14.29
#